data_AF-A0AA91IQ02-F1
#
_entry.id   AF-A0AA91IQ02-F1
#
_cell.length_a   1.000
_cell.length_b   1.000
_cell.length_c   1.000
_cell.angle_alpha   90.00
_cell.angle_beta   90.00
_cell.angle_gamma   90.00
#
_symmetry.space_group_name_H-M   'P 1'
#
loop_
_entity.id
_entity.type
_entity.pdbx_description
1 polymer ?
#
loop_
_entity_poly.entity_id
_entity_poly.type
_entity_poly.pdbx_seq_one_letter_code
_entity_poly.pdbx_strand_id
1 'polypeptide(L)' 'MISKAINIIDNGLRASLDFEKGKGIAEEMEMLYDYMSRTLLECNLRNNPDALPHVDELLMNLANTWKEIDPQQKQVKNV' A
#
# COMPACT_ATOMS: atom_id res chain seq x y z
N MET A 1 13.82 -6.25 -7.94
CA MET A 1 14.12 -6.00 -6.51
C MET A 1 12.85 -6.16 -5.69
N ILE A 2 12.48 -7.37 -5.30
CA ILE A 2 11.27 -7.61 -4.49
C ILE A 2 11.49 -7.18 -3.04
N SER A 3 12.66 -7.50 -2.46
CA SER A 3 13.01 -7.10 -1.10
C SER A 3 12.96 -5.59 -0.86
N LYS A 4 13.25 -4.78 -1.90
CA LYS A 4 13.13 -3.32 -1.82
C LYS A 4 11.67 -2.88 -1.72
N ALA A 5 10.75 -3.52 -2.45
CA ALA A 5 9.32 -3.23 -2.38
C ALA A 5 8.76 -3.59 -0.99
N ILE A 6 9.11 -4.77 -0.47
CA ILE A 6 8.75 -5.18 0.90
C ILE A 6 9.23 -4.14 1.92
N ASN A 7 10.48 -3.68 1.82
CA ASN A 7 11.01 -2.66 2.73
C ASN A 7 10.25 -1.33 2.66
N ILE A 8 9.79 -0.90 1.48
CA ILE A 8 8.99 0.32 1.34
C ILE A 8 7.61 0.15 2.00
N ILE A 9 7.00 -1.03 1.85
CA ILE A 9 5.70 -1.33 2.45
C ILE A 9 5.84 -1.39 3.98
N ASP A 10 6.74 -2.21 4.50
CA ASP A 10 6.84 -2.46 5.94
C ASP A 10 7.44 -1.27 6.70
N ASN A 11 8.58 -0.74 6.24
CA ASN A 11 9.31 0.31 6.95
C ASN A 11 8.94 1.73 6.49
N GLY A 12 8.12 1.86 5.45
CA GLY A 12 7.59 3.14 4.99
C GLY A 12 6.10 3.27 5.30
N LEU A 13 5.27 2.59 4.52
CA LEU A 13 3.81 2.77 4.56
C LEU A 13 3.19 2.24 5.86
N ARG A 14 3.44 0.97 6.20
CA ARG A 14 2.89 0.32 7.40
C ARG A 14 3.39 0.98 8.68
N ALA A 15 4.69 1.30 8.75
CA ALA A 15 5.28 2.02 9.88
C ALA A 15 4.71 3.45 10.06
N SER A 16 4.13 4.05 9.03
CA SER A 16 3.53 5.38 9.11
C SER A 16 2.07 5.39 9.60
N LEU A 17 1.45 4.23 9.82
CA LEU A 17 0.07 4.15 10.27
C LEU A 17 -0.09 4.74 11.68
N ASP A 18 -1.03 5.69 11.80
CA ASP A 18 -1.47 6.24 13.08
C ASP A 18 -2.77 5.55 13.50
N PHE A 19 -2.66 4.58 14.41
CA PHE A 19 -3.81 3.81 14.90
C PHE A 19 -4.73 4.63 15.82
N GLU A 20 -4.21 5.66 16.50
CA GLU A 20 -5.01 6.52 17.37
C GLU A 20 -5.92 7.44 16.53
N LYS A 21 -5.39 8.05 15.48
CA LYS A 21 -6.16 8.93 14.58
C LYS A 21 -6.91 8.16 13.51
N GLY A 22 -6.31 7.12 12.94
CA GLY A 22 -6.85 6.35 11.81
C GLY A 22 -7.95 5.36 12.21
N LYS A 23 -7.99 4.92 13.48
CA LYS A 23 -9.00 3.99 14.01
C LYS A 23 -9.15 2.77 13.08
N GLY A 24 -10.38 2.40 12.70
CA GLY A 24 -10.64 1.24 11.83
C GLY A 24 -9.96 1.31 10.46
N ILE A 25 -9.72 2.50 9.91
CA ILE A 25 -9.01 2.63 8.61
C ILE A 25 -7.54 2.21 8.76
N ALA A 26 -6.90 2.54 9.89
CA ALA A 26 -5.52 2.12 10.13
C ALA A 26 -5.41 0.59 10.24
N GLU A 27 -6.39 -0.07 10.86
CA GLU A 27 -6.46 -1.54 10.92
C GLU A 27 -6.67 -2.17 9.55
N GLU A 28 -7.56 -1.62 8.72
CA GLU A 28 -7.78 -2.09 7.34
C GLU A 28 -6.53 -1.91 6.47
N MET A 29 -5.84 -0.77 6.59
CA MET A 29 -4.59 -0.51 5.88
C MET A 29 -3.46 -1.42 6.35
N GLU A 30 -3.38 -1.70 7.66
CA GLU A 30 -2.40 -2.65 8.22
C GLU A 30 -2.56 -4.03 7.59
N MET A 31 -3.79 -4.55 7.55
CA MET A 31 -4.07 -5.87 6.99
C MET A 31 -3.70 -5.95 5.52
N LEU A 32 -3.97 -4.88 4.77
CA LEU A 32 -3.66 -4.81 3.34
C LEU A 32 -2.15 -4.74 3.09
N TYR A 33 -1.41 -3.93 3.86
CA TYR A 33 0.04 -3.88 3.77
C TYR A 33 0.69 -5.20 4.16
N ASP A 34 0.22 -5.85 5.22
CA ASP A 34 0.70 -7.16 5.66
C ASP A 34 0.50 -8.24 4.59
N TYR A 35 -0.69 -8.27 3.96
CA TYR A 35 -0.98 -9.17 2.85
C TYR A 35 -0.02 -8.98 1.67
N MET A 36 0.22 -7.73 1.26
CA MET A 36 1.12 -7.44 0.14
C MET A 36 2.56 -7.83 0.45
N SER A 37 3.07 -7.50 1.64
CA SER A 37 4.43 -7.89 2.06
C SER A 37 4.62 -9.40 2.09
N ARG A 38 3.65 -10.16 2.62
CA ARG A 38 3.69 -11.63 2.64
C ARG A 38 3.65 -12.22 1.23
N THR A 39 2.80 -11.68 0.36
CA THR A 39 2.67 -12.15 -1.03
C THR A 39 3.96 -11.91 -1.80
N LEU A 40 4.57 -10.73 -1.67
CA LEU A 40 5.86 -10.42 -2.27
C LEU A 40 6.97 -11.33 -1.75
N LEU A 41 7.00 -11.60 -0.43
CA LEU A 41 7.96 -12.52 0.16
C LEU A 41 7.83 -13.92 -0.45
N GLU A 42 6.60 -14.41 -0.59
CA GLU A 42 6.33 -15.73 -1.18
C GLU A 42 6.77 -15.80 -2.65
N CYS A 43 6.45 -14.78 -3.45
CA CYS A 43 6.91 -14.66 -4.83
C CYS A 43 8.45 -14.73 -4.92
N ASN A 44 9.13 -14.04 -4.01
CA ASN A 44 10.59 -14.00 -3.96
C ASN A 44 11.18 -15.35 -3.52
N LEU A 45 10.62 -16.00 -2.50
CA LEU A 45 11.10 -17.29 -1.99
C LEU A 45 10.92 -18.41 -3.02
N ARG A 46 9.79 -18.40 -3.74
CA ARG A 46 9.47 -19.45 -4.72
C ARG A 46 9.96 -19.16 -6.13
N ASN A 47 10.56 -17.99 -6.37
CA ASN A 47 10.83 -17.49 -7.72
C ASN A 47 9.58 -17.56 -8.63
N ASN A 48 8.39 -17.34 -8.07
CA ASN A 48 7.13 -17.33 -8.80
C ASN A 48 6.59 -15.90 -8.86
N PRO A 49 6.57 -15.24 -10.04
CA PRO A 49 6.07 -13.88 -10.19
C PRO A 49 4.54 -13.77 -10.39
N ASP A 50 3.79 -14.87 -10.42
CA ASP A 50 2.37 -14.88 -10.85
C ASP A 50 1.47 -13.92 -10.03
N ALA A 51 1.77 -13.72 -8.74
CA ALA A 51 0.99 -12.83 -7.88
C ALA A 51 1.47 -11.37 -7.88
N LEU A 52 2.59 -11.04 -8.56
CA LEU A 52 3.10 -9.67 -8.62
C LEU A 52 2.12 -8.68 -9.27
N PRO A 53 1.42 -9.01 -10.38
CA PRO A 53 0.46 -8.08 -10.99
C PRO A 53 -0.68 -7.71 -10.03
N HIS A 54 -1.11 -8.65 -9.19
CA HIS A 54 -2.16 -8.39 -8.22
C HIS A 54 -1.70 -7.45 -7.09
N VAL A 55 -0.47 -7.65 -6.58
CA VAL A 55 0.10 -6.73 -5.58
C VAL A 55 0.30 -5.33 -6.17
N ASP A 56 0.74 -5.24 -7.43
CA ASP A 56 0.89 -3.96 -8.14
C ASP A 56 -0.45 -3.24 -8.29
N GLU A 57 -1.52 -3.95 -8.66
CA GLU A 57 -2.87 -3.41 -8.75
C GLU A 57 -3.36 -2.85 -7.40
N LEU A 58 -3.14 -3.59 -6.30
CA LEU A 58 -3.52 -3.14 -4.95
C LEU A 58 -2.77 -1.86 -4.55
N LEU A 59 -1.44 -1.83 -4.76
CA LEU A 59 -0.63 -0.64 -4.48
C LEU A 59 -1.06 0.56 -5.32
N MET A 60 -1.37 0.34 -6.61
CA MET A 60 -1.80 1.39 -7.51
C MET A 60 -3.17 1.94 -7.14
N ASN A 61 -4.12 1.07 -6.79
CA ASN A 61 -5.45 1.47 -6.32
C ASN A 61 -5.34 2.32 -5.05
N LEU A 62 -4.55 1.89 -4.07
CA LEU A 62 -4.29 2.70 -2.86
C LEU A 62 -3.67 4.06 -3.19
N ALA A 63 -2.64 4.08 -4.04
CA ALA A 63 -1.99 5.32 -4.44
C ALA A 63 -2.96 6.28 -5.14
N ASN A 64 -3.89 5.77 -5.96
CA ASN A 64 -4.91 6.56 -6.62
C ASN A 64 -5.95 7.08 -5.63
N THR A 65 -6.43 6.26 -4.71
CA THR A 65 -7.34 6.70 -3.64
C THR A 65 -6.72 7.84 -2.83
N TRP A 66 -5.43 7.75 -2.46
CA TRP A 66 -4.73 8.83 -1.76
C TRP A 66 -4.65 10.12 -2.57
N LYS A 67 -4.41 10.04 -3.89
CA LYS A 67 -4.41 11.21 -4.78
C LYS A 67 -5.80 11.86 -4.88
N GLU A 68 -6.87 11.07 -4.90
CA GLU A 68 -8.23 11.58 -5.01
C GLU A 68 -8.69 12.33 -3.75
N ILE A 69 -8.18 11.95 -2.58
CA ILE A 69 -8.53 12.60 -1.32
C ILE A 69 -7.58 13.75 -0.96
N ASP A 70 -6.54 14.00 -1.76
CA ASP A 70 -5.61 15.11 -1.56
C ASP A 70 -6.38 16.45 -1.48
N PRO A 71 -6.34 17.15 -0.33
CA PRO A 71 -7.02 18.43 -0.15
C PRO A 71 -6.60 19.49 -1.19
N GLN A 72 -5.38 19.38 -1.74
CA GLN A 72 -4.86 20.30 -2.76
C GLN A 72 -5.49 20.02 -4.14
N GLN A 73 -5.78 18.76 -4.48
CA GLN A 73 -6.48 18.38 -5.71
C GLN A 73 -7.94 18.85 -5.73
N LYS A 74 -8.61 18.91 -4.55
CA LYS A 74 -9.99 19.40 -4.43
C LYS A 74 -10.16 20.89 -4.75
N GLN A 75 -9.12 21.72 -4.61
CA GLN A 75 -9.22 23.17 -4.86
C GLN A 75 -9.14 23.54 -6.35
N VAL A 76 -8.46 22.74 -7.18
CA VAL A 76 -8.26 23.05 -8.60
C VAL A 76 -9.51 22.78 -9.45
N LYS A 77 -10.45 21.95 -8.97
CA LYS A 77 -11.70 21.62 -9.69
C LYS A 77 -12.84 22.64 -9.51
N ASN A 78 -12.64 23.71 -8.74
CA ASN A 78 -13.66 24.71 -8.44
C ASN A 78 -13.38 26.10 -9.06
N VAL A 79 -12.60 26.16 -10.16
CA VAL A 79 -12.35 27.40 -10.92
C VAL A 79 -12.72 27.21 -12.38
#